data_AF-A0A519E8R5-F1
#
_entry.id   AF-A0A519E8R5-F1
#
_cell.length_a   1.000
_cell.length_b   1.000
_cell.length_c   1.000
_cell.angle_alpha   90.00
_cell.angle_beta   90.00
_cell.angle_gamma   90.00
#
_symmetry.space_group_name_H-M   'P 1'
#
loop_
_entity.id
_entity.type
_entity.pdbx_description
1 polymer ?
#
loop_
_entity_poly.entity_id
_entity_poly.type
_entity_poly.pdbx_seq_one_letter_code
_entity_poly.pdbx_strand_id
1 'polypeptide(L)'
;MTQGDVPKPGKFLAVRTVAECRRLDESDVMLGYLDGFQGNSISSQTVSHSYLHGWRNGAVDGGFISPDEAQVELEKEFFALRDNLY
;
A
#
# COMPACT_ATOMS: atom_id res chain seq x y z
N MET A 1 -29.60 4.06 -2.92
CA MET A 1 -28.17 4.04 -3.32
C MET A 1 -27.47 5.10 -2.48
N THR A 2 -27.07 4.74 -1.26
CA THR A 2 -26.37 5.66 -0.35
C THR A 2 -24.89 5.35 -0.41
N GLN A 3 -24.13 6.40 -0.71
CA GLN A 3 -22.67 6.46 -0.75
C GLN A 3 -22.15 5.92 0.58
N GLY A 4 -21.70 4.66 0.58
CA GLY A 4 -21.12 4.01 1.76
C GLY A 4 -19.80 4.68 2.07
N ASP A 5 -19.69 5.19 3.28
CA ASP A 5 -18.52 5.88 3.80
C ASP A 5 -17.25 5.06 3.51
N VAL A 6 -16.37 5.63 2.67
CA VAL A 6 -15.00 5.15 2.54
C VAL A 6 -14.40 5.18 3.97
N PRO A 7 -13.90 4.05 4.50
CA PRO A 7 -13.30 4.02 5.82
C PRO A 7 -12.21 5.08 5.89
N LYS A 8 -12.34 6.06 6.81
CA LYS A 8 -11.25 6.99 7.13
C LYS A 8 -10.27 6.23 8.01
N PRO A 9 -9.10 5.81 7.50
CA PRO A 9 -8.15 5.06 8.30
C PRO A 9 -7.64 6.01 9.39
N GLY A 10 -7.73 5.59 10.65
CA GLY A 10 -7.15 6.32 11.77
C GLY A 10 -5.70 6.64 11.44
N LYS A 11 -5.40 7.93 11.22
CA LYS A 11 -4.11 8.52 10.81
C LYS A 11 -3.11 7.49 10.26
N PHE A 12 -3.46 6.84 9.15
CA PHE A 12 -2.55 5.93 8.44
C PHE A 12 -1.30 6.72 8.07
N LEU A 13 -0.15 6.35 8.66
CA LEU A 13 1.13 6.90 8.25
C LEU A 13 1.52 6.18 6.96
N ALA A 14 1.29 6.84 5.83
CA ALA A 14 1.70 6.28 4.55
C ALA A 14 3.20 6.01 4.55
N VAL A 15 3.60 4.83 4.08
CA VAL A 15 5.00 4.43 3.93
C VAL A 15 5.58 5.23 2.78
N ARG A 16 6.62 6.01 3.06
CA ARG A 16 7.25 6.93 2.09
C ARG A 16 8.72 6.60 1.84
N THR A 17 9.36 5.87 2.76
CA THR A 17 10.79 5.56 2.69
C THR A 17 11.06 4.05 2.68
N VAL A 18 12.19 3.63 2.10
CA VAL A 18 12.62 2.23 2.10
C VAL A 18 12.86 1.73 3.52
N ALA A 19 13.32 2.60 4.42
CA ALA A 19 13.53 2.26 5.83
C ALA A 19 12.21 1.93 6.54
N GLU A 20 11.13 2.63 6.23
CA GLU A 20 9.79 2.33 6.72
C GLU A 20 9.24 1.04 6.08
N CYS A 21 9.41 0.88 4.77
CA CYS A 21 8.99 -0.31 4.04
C CYS A 21 9.61 -1.60 4.61
N ARG A 22 10.88 -1.55 5.00
CA ARG A 22 11.61 -2.68 5.61
C ARG A 22 11.12 -3.07 7.02
N ARG A 23 10.29 -2.25 7.66
CA ARG A 23 9.71 -2.56 8.98
C ARG A 23 8.35 -3.25 8.88
N LEU A 24 7.79 -3.35 7.69
CA LEU A 24 6.51 -4.02 7.47
C LEU A 24 6.64 -5.52 7.64
N ASP A 25 5.54 -6.15 8.05
CA ASP A 25 5.41 -7.59 8.01
C ASP A 25 5.15 -8.04 6.56
N GLU A 26 6.12 -8.74 5.98
CA GLU A 26 6.08 -9.17 4.58
C GLU A 26 4.90 -10.10 4.27
N SER A 27 4.54 -10.98 5.21
CA SER A 27 3.43 -11.92 4.98
C SER A 27 2.11 -11.17 4.89
N ASP A 28 1.95 -10.18 5.76
CA ASP A 28 0.73 -9.37 5.80
C ASP A 28 0.66 -8.38 4.62
N VAL A 29 1.81 -7.84 4.18
CA VAL A 29 1.92 -7.10 2.92
C VAL A 29 1.47 -7.98 1.75
N MET A 30 1.92 -9.23 1.68
CA MET A 30 1.55 -10.14 0.59
C MET A 30 0.05 -10.45 0.59
N LEU A 31 -0.54 -10.70 1.75
CA LEU A 31 -1.99 -10.91 1.88
C LEU A 31 -2.77 -9.69 1.38
N GLY A 32 -2.37 -8.49 1.83
CA GLY A 32 -2.96 -7.25 1.36
C GLY A 32 -2.82 -7.08 -0.14
N TYR A 33 -1.62 -7.30 -0.69
CA TYR A 33 -1.33 -7.18 -2.11
C TYR A 33 -2.26 -8.02 -2.98
N LEU A 34 -2.44 -9.29 -2.62
CA LEU A 34 -3.29 -10.20 -3.38
C LEU A 34 -4.75 -9.73 -3.38
N ASP A 35 -5.27 -9.27 -2.23
CA ASP A 35 -6.63 -8.73 -2.15
C ASP A 35 -6.80 -7.45 -2.98
N GLY A 36 -5.83 -6.53 -2.90
CA GLY A 36 -5.82 -5.30 -3.69
C GLY A 36 -5.76 -5.58 -5.19
N PHE A 37 -4.90 -6.52 -5.59
CA PHE A 37 -4.73 -6.92 -6.99
C PHE A 37 -5.97 -7.60 -7.59
N GLN A 38 -6.83 -8.19 -6.76
CA GLN A 38 -8.13 -8.72 -7.18
C GLN A 38 -9.25 -7.67 -7.16
N GLY A 39 -8.98 -6.47 -6.65
CA GLY A 39 -9.98 -5.41 -6.48
C GLY A 39 -10.93 -5.68 -5.30
N ASN A 40 -10.54 -6.53 -4.36
CA ASN A 40 -11.35 -6.82 -3.18
C ASN A 40 -11.44 -5.57 -2.30
N SER A 41 -12.64 -5.26 -1.80
CA SER A 41 -12.80 -4.17 -0.84
C SER A 41 -12.25 -4.55 0.52
N ILE A 42 -11.66 -3.59 1.22
CA ILE A 42 -11.24 -3.78 2.62
C ILE A 42 -12.50 -3.85 3.47
N SER A 43 -12.88 -5.05 3.89
CA SER A 43 -14.12 -5.30 4.62
C SER A 43 -14.02 -5.01 6.12
N SER A 44 -12.80 -4.89 6.65
CA SER A 44 -12.56 -4.71 8.09
C SER A 44 -12.07 -3.30 8.42
N GLN A 45 -12.62 -2.74 9.51
CA GLN A 45 -12.18 -1.45 10.07
C GLN A 45 -10.81 -1.54 10.78
N THR A 46 -10.23 -2.73 10.85
CA THR A 46 -8.99 -3.04 11.58
C THR A 46 -8.11 -3.94 10.72
N VAL A 47 -7.57 -3.38 9.64
CA VAL A 47 -6.44 -3.99 8.94
C VAL A 47 -5.13 -3.44 9.49
N SER A 48 -4.09 -4.25 9.47
CA SER A 48 -2.77 -3.80 9.88
C SER A 48 -2.22 -2.75 8.90
N HIS A 49 -1.16 -2.07 9.34
CA HIS A 49 -0.42 -1.15 8.48
C HIS A 49 0.24 -1.87 7.29
N SER A 50 0.83 -3.04 7.53
CA SER A 50 1.44 -3.91 6.51
C SER A 50 0.45 -4.35 5.44
N TYR A 51 -0.71 -4.86 5.86
CA TYR A 51 -1.79 -5.27 4.96
C TYR A 51 -2.25 -4.11 4.09
N LEU A 52 -2.52 -2.94 4.70
CA LEU A 52 -3.00 -1.79 3.95
C LEU A 52 -1.97 -1.27 2.95
N HIS A 53 -0.67 -1.31 3.29
CA HIS A 53 0.38 -0.99 2.33
C HIS A 53 0.34 -1.96 1.13
N GLY A 54 0.30 -3.27 1.40
CA GLY A 54 0.19 -4.29 0.36
C GLY A 54 -1.03 -4.08 -0.54
N TRP A 55 -2.21 -3.92 0.06
CA TRP A 55 -3.48 -3.71 -0.65
C TRP A 55 -3.42 -2.52 -1.60
N ARG A 56 -2.82 -1.40 -1.16
CA ARG A 56 -2.69 -0.21 -1.99
C ARG A 56 -1.76 -0.45 -3.19
N ASN A 57 -0.68 -1.19 -3.02
CA ASN A 57 0.21 -1.54 -4.13
C ASN A 57 -0.50 -2.48 -5.11
N GLY A 58 -1.17 -3.52 -4.59
CA GLY A 58 -1.94 -4.46 -5.42
C GLY A 58 -3.05 -3.78 -6.20
N ALA A 59 -3.80 -2.87 -5.58
CA ALA A 59 -4.89 -2.15 -6.25
C ALA A 59 -4.39 -1.20 -7.36
N VAL A 60 -3.20 -0.63 -7.21
CA VAL A 60 -2.54 0.14 -8.29
C VAL A 60 -2.14 -0.78 -9.43
N ASP A 61 -1.43 -1.87 -9.14
CA ASP A 61 -0.96 -2.82 -10.15
C ASP A 61 -2.10 -3.52 -10.89
N GLY A 62 -3.21 -3.78 -10.19
CA GLY A 62 -4.45 -4.31 -10.76
C GLY A 62 -5.23 -3.28 -11.59
N GLY A 63 -4.80 -2.02 -11.63
CA GLY A 63 -5.43 -0.96 -12.42
C GLY A 63 -6.73 -0.40 -11.82
N PHE A 64 -7.00 -0.65 -10.54
CA PHE A 64 -8.21 -0.18 -9.87
C PHE A 64 -8.10 1.24 -9.32
N ILE A 65 -6.89 1.65 -8.92
CA ILE A 65 -6.61 3.00 -8.40
C ILE A 65 -5.30 3.55 -8.97
N SER A 66 -5.13 4.87 -8.92
CA SER A 66 -3.85 5.51 -9.21
C SER A 66 -2.93 5.49 -7.97
N PRO A 67 -1.59 5.45 -8.15
CA PRO A 67 -0.66 5.58 -7.02
C PRO A 67 -0.79 6.96 -6.38
N ASP A 68 -0.67 7.03 -5.06
CA ASP A 68 -0.61 8.31 -4.34
C ASP A 68 0.83 8.83 -4.21
N GLU A 69 0.97 10.04 -3.66
CA GLU A 69 2.27 10.70 -3.47
C GLU A 69 3.25 9.84 -2.64
N ALA A 70 2.76 9.13 -1.62
CA ALA A 70 3.63 8.33 -0.75
C ALA A 70 4.19 7.11 -1.48
N GLN A 71 3.38 6.44 -2.30
CA GLN A 71 3.86 5.36 -3.18
C GLN A 71 4.88 5.87 -4.19
N VAL A 72 4.65 7.05 -4.76
CA VAL A 72 5.60 7.69 -5.70
C VAL A 72 6.91 8.07 -5.02
N GLU A 73 6.88 8.57 -3.79
CA GLU A 73 8.09 8.87 -3.00
C GLU A 73 8.88 7.61 -2.67
N LEU A 74 8.19 6.55 -2.22
CA LEU A 74 8.82 5.27 -1.92
C LEU A 74 9.48 4.65 -3.15
N GLU A 75 8.80 4.69 -4.30
CA GLU A 75 9.33 4.21 -5.57
C GLU A 75 10.62 4.95 -5.96
N LYS A 76 10.67 6.28 -5.79
CA LYS A 76 11.89 7.06 -6.04
C LYS A 76 13.06 6.63 -5.16
N GLU A 77 12.82 6.30 -3.89
CA GLU A 77 13.89 5.79 -3.02
C GLU A 77 14.41 4.42 -3.47
N PHE A 78 13.52 3.51 -3.90
CA PHE A 78 13.93 2.22 -4.47
C PHE A 78 14.73 2.40 -5.77
N PHE A 79 14.32 3.31 -6.64
CA PHE A 79 15.08 3.70 -7.83
C PHE A 79 16.50 4.18 -7.48
N ALA A 80 16.61 5.11 -6.53
CA ALA A 80 17.91 5.62 -6.08
C ALA A 80 18.81 4.52 -5.48
N LEU A 81 18.23 3.57 -4.74
CA LEU A 81 18.99 2.42 -4.22
C LEU A 81 19.49 1.50 -5.33
N ARG A 82 18.65 1.22 -6.33
CA ARG A 82 19.03 0.39 -7.48
C ARG A 82 20.18 1.02 -8.26
N ASP A 83 20.10 2.32 -8.50
CA ASP A 83 21.10 3.05 -9.29
C ASP A 83 22.44 3.19 -8.54
N ASN A 84 22.45 3.09 -7.21
CA ASN A 84 23.67 3.06 -6.40
C ASN A 84 24.34 1.66 -6.30
N LEU A 85 23.74 0.63 -6.91
CA LEU A 85 24.29 -0.74 -6.94
C LEU A 85 25.04 -1.07 -8.25
N TYR A 86 25.15 -0.11 -9.16
CA TYR A 86 25.85 -0.20 -10.45
C TYR A 86 26.72 1.04 -10.70
#